data_AF-A0A480F484-F1
#
_entry.id   AF-A0A480F484-F1
#
_cell.length_a   1.000
_cell.length_b   1.000
_cell.length_c   1.000
_cell.angle_alpha   90.00
_cell.angle_beta   90.00
_cell.angle_gamma   90.00
#
_symmetry.space_group_name_H-M   'P 1'
#
loop_
_entity.id
_entity.type
_entity.pdbx_description
1 polymer ?
#
loop_
_entity_poly.entity_id
_entity_poly.type
_entity_poly.pdbx_seq_one_letter_code
_entity_poly.pdbx_strand_id
1 'polypeptide(L)'
;MDTSRQTGLYEYKVFGVLEDCSPELLADVYMDLDYRKQWDEYVKELYEKECNGEAVVYWEVKYPFPMSNRDYVYVRQRRELDFEGKKVLVILARSTSVLQFPEKSGVIRVKQYKQSLAIQSDGKKGSKVFMCYFDNPGGQIPSWLINWAAKSGVPNFLKDMSKACQNYRKKT
;
A
#
# COMPACT_ATOMS: atom_id res chain seq x y z
N MET A 1 -32.53 -10.90 -3.92
CA MET A 1 -32.47 -9.91 -5.02
C MET A 1 -31.19 -9.13 -4.84
N ASP A 2 -30.13 -9.52 -5.56
CA ASP A 2 -28.81 -8.90 -5.47
C ASP A 2 -28.72 -7.79 -6.51
N THR A 3 -28.94 -6.55 -6.09
CA THR A 3 -28.75 -5.38 -6.94
C THR A 3 -27.30 -4.93 -6.83
N SER A 4 -26.40 -5.57 -7.56
CA SER A 4 -25.03 -5.08 -7.73
C SER A 4 -25.07 -3.76 -8.51
N ARG A 5 -25.20 -2.64 -7.80
CA ARG A 5 -25.00 -1.30 -8.37
C ARG A 5 -23.56 -1.26 -8.89
N GLN A 6 -23.36 -1.19 -10.21
CA GLN A 6 -22.05 -0.93 -10.78
C GLN A 6 -21.59 0.45 -10.34
N THR A 7 -20.68 0.51 -9.37
CA THR A 7 -20.15 1.76 -8.81
C THR A 7 -19.07 2.40 -9.68
N GLY A 8 -18.61 1.71 -10.71
CA GLY A 8 -17.43 2.11 -11.49
C GLY A 8 -16.12 2.03 -10.71
N LEU A 9 -16.14 1.43 -9.51
CA LEU A 9 -14.96 1.18 -8.69
C LEU A 9 -14.33 -0.16 -9.06
N TYR A 10 -13.02 -0.28 -8.84
CA TYR A 10 -12.23 -1.45 -9.19
C TYR A 10 -11.62 -2.07 -7.94
N GLU A 11 -11.59 -3.40 -7.89
CA GLU A 11 -10.74 -4.15 -6.97
C GLU A 11 -9.55 -4.72 -7.76
N TYR A 12 -8.36 -4.64 -7.17
CA TYR A 12 -7.13 -5.09 -7.79
C TYR A 12 -6.56 -6.28 -7.03
N LYS A 13 -6.03 -7.24 -7.79
CA LYS A 13 -5.25 -8.36 -7.26
C LYS A 13 -3.89 -8.37 -7.94
N VAL A 14 -2.83 -8.43 -7.15
CA VAL A 14 -1.45 -8.53 -7.63
C VAL A 14 -0.87 -9.85 -7.16
N PHE A 15 -0.22 -10.55 -8.07
CA PHE A 15 0.51 -11.78 -7.80
C PHE A 15 1.87 -11.66 -8.45
N GLY A 16 2.92 -12.13 -7.79
CA GLY A 16 4.25 -12.07 -8.37
C GLY A 16 5.33 -12.70 -7.49
N VAL A 17 6.54 -12.68 -8.02
CA VAL A 17 7.76 -13.04 -7.31
C VAL A 17 8.70 -11.84 -7.35
N LEU A 18 9.22 -11.46 -6.19
CA LEU A 18 10.32 -10.52 -6.02
C LEU A 18 11.57 -11.32 -5.71
N GLU A 19 12.43 -11.46 -6.72
CA GLU A 19 13.72 -12.15 -6.58
C GLU A 19 14.68 -11.35 -5.68
N ASP A 20 15.63 -12.05 -5.07
CA ASP A 20 16.68 -11.47 -4.20
C ASP A 20 16.15 -10.57 -3.07
N CYS A 21 14.94 -10.85 -2.60
CA CYS A 21 14.28 -10.14 -1.51
C CYS A 21 13.60 -11.14 -0.59
N SER A 22 14.17 -11.37 0.60
CA SER A 22 13.59 -12.30 1.56
C SER A 22 12.23 -11.80 2.09
N PRO A 23 11.33 -12.70 2.51
CA PRO A 23 10.01 -12.31 3.02
C PRO A 23 10.07 -11.31 4.18
N GLU A 24 10.99 -11.52 5.12
CA GLU A 24 11.22 -10.65 6.26
C GLU A 24 11.71 -9.27 5.85
N LEU A 25 12.67 -9.21 4.91
CA LEU A 25 13.19 -7.96 4.37
C LEU A 25 12.09 -7.16 3.67
N LEU A 26 11.31 -7.81 2.81
CA LEU A 26 10.20 -7.18 2.12
C LEU A 26 9.16 -6.63 3.11
N ALA A 27 8.81 -7.41 4.13
CA ALA A 27 7.87 -6.99 5.16
C ALA A 27 8.41 -5.82 6.00
N ASP A 28 9.70 -5.82 6.33
CA ASP A 28 10.36 -4.72 7.05
C ASP A 28 10.33 -3.43 6.21
N VAL A 29 10.76 -3.50 4.94
CA VAL A 29 10.73 -2.37 4.00
C VAL A 29 9.31 -1.85 3.78
N TYR A 30 8.32 -2.74 3.72
CA TYR A 30 6.91 -2.36 3.56
C TYR A 30 6.37 -1.61 4.79
N MET A 31 6.83 -1.98 5.99
CA MET A 31 6.40 -1.38 7.25
C MET A 31 7.14 -0.08 7.58
N ASP A 32 8.37 0.10 7.10
CA ASP A 32 9.21 1.26 7.39
C ASP A 32 8.75 2.53 6.63
N LEU A 33 8.00 3.40 7.32
CA LEU A 33 7.49 4.64 6.76
C LEU A 33 8.59 5.69 6.50
N ASP A 34 9.64 5.70 7.33
CA ASP A 34 10.75 6.63 7.19
C ASP A 34 11.61 6.29 6.00
N TYR A 35 11.83 5.00 5.77
CA TYR A 35 12.49 4.53 4.55
C TYR A 35 11.61 4.74 3.32
N ARG A 36 10.30 4.49 3.42
CA ARG A 36 9.37 4.71 2.31
C ARG A 36 9.42 6.13 1.75
N LYS A 37 9.51 7.15 2.62
CA LYS A 37 9.68 8.56 2.23
C LYS A 37 10.95 8.85 1.42
N GLN A 38 11.98 8.00 1.53
CA GLN A 38 13.27 8.23 0.88
C GLN A 38 13.31 7.73 -0.56
N TRP A 39 12.54 6.67 -0.88
CA TRP A 39 12.61 6.02 -2.19
C TRP A 39 11.33 6.12 -3.01
N ASP A 40 10.16 6.30 -2.40
CA ASP A 40 8.89 6.39 -3.14
C ASP A 40 8.58 7.84 -3.54
N GLU A 41 8.73 8.11 -4.84
CA GLU A 41 8.49 9.43 -5.43
C GLU A 41 7.04 9.91 -5.32
N TYR A 42 6.07 9.00 -5.18
CA TYR A 42 4.64 9.33 -5.10
C TYR A 42 4.22 9.80 -3.71
N VAL A 43 5.07 9.64 -2.69
CA VAL A 43 4.79 10.13 -1.35
C VAL A 43 4.91 11.65 -1.33
N LYS A 44 3.82 12.33 -0.93
CA LYS A 44 3.84 13.77 -0.60
C LYS A 44 4.09 13.99 0.89
N GLU A 45 3.41 13.23 1.75
CA GLU A 45 3.54 13.26 3.20
C GLU A 45 3.21 11.87 3.75
N LEU A 46 3.97 11.38 4.73
CA LEU A 46 3.79 10.06 5.32
C LEU A 46 4.31 10.02 6.76
N TYR A 47 3.44 9.65 7.69
CA TYR A 47 3.81 9.50 9.10
C TYR A 47 2.80 8.63 9.86
N GLU A 48 3.20 8.18 11.04
CA GLU A 48 2.37 7.41 11.96
C GLU A 48 2.18 8.20 13.27
N LYS A 49 1.00 8.09 13.87
CA LYS A 49 0.73 8.56 15.24
C LYS A 49 -0.07 7.51 15.98
N GLU A 50 0.19 7.38 17.27
CA GLU A 50 -0.70 6.63 18.16
C GLU A 50 -2.01 7.42 18.38
N CYS A 51 -3.15 6.77 18.20
CA CYS A 51 -4.47 7.31 18.46
C CYS A 51 -5.30 6.25 19.17
N ASN A 52 -5.75 6.53 20.40
CA ASN A 52 -6.55 5.61 21.21
C ASN A 52 -5.91 4.20 21.37
N GLY A 53 -4.58 4.13 21.50
CA GLY A 53 -3.84 2.87 21.61
C GLY A 53 -3.61 2.12 20.29
N GLU A 54 -4.03 2.67 19.14
CA GLU A 54 -3.75 2.12 17.82
C GLU A 54 -2.78 3.02 17.05
N ALA A 55 -1.80 2.41 16.37
CA ALA A 55 -0.96 3.11 15.40
C ALA A 55 -1.77 3.44 14.13
N VAL A 56 -1.98 4.72 13.88
CA VAL A 56 -2.69 5.25 12.72
C VAL A 56 -1.72 5.91 11.77
N VAL A 57 -1.74 5.47 10.52
CA VAL A 57 -0.91 6.00 9.45
C VAL A 57 -1.67 7.06 8.66
N TYR A 58 -0.99 8.18 8.40
CA TYR A 58 -1.39 9.17 7.42
C TYR A 58 -0.49 9.09 6.21
N TRP A 59 -1.08 9.00 5.02
CA TRP A 59 -0.35 8.96 3.76
C TRP A 59 -1.01 9.86 2.72
N GLU A 60 -0.31 10.89 2.25
CA GLU A 60 -0.71 11.70 1.10
C GLU A 60 0.06 11.26 -0.15
N VAL A 61 -0.66 10.94 -1.21
CA VAL A 61 -0.16 10.45 -2.50
C VAL A 61 -0.30 11.54 -3.55
N LYS A 62 0.80 11.82 -4.26
CA LYS A 62 0.85 12.76 -5.38
C LYS A 62 0.01 12.23 -6.54
N TYR A 63 -0.91 13.06 -7.04
CA TYR A 63 -1.62 12.79 -8.28
C TYR A 63 -1.14 13.73 -9.39
N PRO A 64 -1.17 13.33 -10.67
CA PRO A 64 -0.81 14.20 -11.77
C PRO A 64 -1.72 15.45 -11.84
N PHE A 65 -1.12 16.64 -11.93
CA PHE A 65 -1.86 17.89 -12.13
C PHE A 65 -2.69 17.81 -13.43
N PRO A 66 -3.97 18.26 -13.45
CA PRO A 66 -4.66 19.10 -12.47
C PRO A 66 -5.43 18.35 -11.38
N MET A 67 -5.22 17.05 -11.19
CA MET A 67 -5.94 16.29 -10.16
C MET A 67 -5.39 16.61 -8.76
N SER A 68 -6.29 16.76 -7.79
CA SER A 68 -5.93 16.85 -6.38
C SER A 68 -5.24 15.57 -5.90
N ASN A 69 -4.30 15.72 -4.97
CA ASN A 69 -3.72 14.59 -4.25
C ASN A 69 -4.80 13.82 -3.49
N ARG A 70 -4.50 12.56 -3.17
CA ARG A 70 -5.33 11.75 -2.28
C ARG A 70 -4.61 11.54 -0.97
N ASP A 71 -5.33 11.66 0.15
CA ASP A 71 -4.81 11.25 1.45
C ASP A 71 -5.61 10.10 2.06
N TYR A 72 -4.89 9.27 2.81
CA TYR A 72 -5.39 8.08 3.47
C TYR A 72 -5.11 8.20 4.96
N VAL A 73 -6.10 7.84 5.77
CA VAL A 73 -5.97 7.63 7.21
C VAL A 73 -6.37 6.20 7.49
N TYR A 74 -5.42 5.37 7.94
CA TYR A 74 -5.65 3.94 8.05
C TYR A 74 -4.88 3.32 9.21
N VAL A 75 -5.42 2.23 9.74
CA VAL A 75 -4.67 1.34 10.64
C VAL A 75 -4.00 0.25 9.80
N ARG A 76 -2.81 -0.16 10.21
CA ARG A 76 -2.06 -1.23 9.55
C ARG A 76 -1.48 -2.19 10.59
N GLN A 77 -1.61 -3.48 10.34
CA GLN A 77 -1.06 -4.52 11.20
C GLN A 77 -0.28 -5.53 10.37
N ARG A 78 0.88 -5.92 10.89
CA ARG A 78 1.66 -7.07 10.40
C ARG A 78 1.42 -8.25 11.34
N ARG A 79 1.21 -9.43 10.77
CA ARG A 79 1.12 -10.70 11.49
C ARG A 79 1.96 -11.75 10.79
N GLU A 80 2.52 -12.65 11.58
CA GLU A 80 3.14 -13.87 11.08
C GLU A 80 2.14 -15.01 11.31
N LEU A 81 1.87 -15.77 10.26
CA LEU A 81 0.98 -16.92 10.29
C LEU A 81 1.77 -18.16 9.86
N ASP A 82 1.39 -19.31 10.42
CA ASP A 82 1.74 -20.61 9.85
C ASP A 82 0.55 -21.11 9.02
N PHE A 83 0.79 -21.40 7.75
CA PHE A 83 -0.19 -22.01 6.86
C PHE A 83 0.41 -23.28 6.27
N GLU A 84 -0.09 -24.44 6.73
CA GLU A 84 0.40 -25.76 6.30
C GLU A 84 1.91 -25.95 6.51
N GLY A 85 2.45 -25.48 7.65
CA GLY A 85 3.89 -25.56 7.95
C GLY A 85 4.74 -24.55 7.18
N LYS A 86 4.11 -23.61 6.47
CA LYS A 86 4.80 -22.52 5.77
C LYS A 86 4.53 -21.21 6.48
N LYS A 87 5.61 -20.50 6.81
CA LYS A 87 5.55 -19.13 7.32
C LYS A 87 4.98 -18.17 6.25
N VAL A 88 4.00 -17.39 6.66
CA VAL A 88 3.35 -16.35 5.84
C VAL A 88 3.34 -15.04 6.63
N LEU A 89 3.96 -14.01 6.07
CA LEU A 89 3.88 -12.66 6.61
C LEU A 89 2.68 -11.95 5.97
N VAL A 90 1.70 -11.57 6.78
CA VAL A 90 0.47 -10.91 6.34
C VAL A 90 0.44 -9.48 6.87
N ILE A 91 0.19 -8.52 5.98
CA ILE A 91 0.00 -7.12 6.32
C ILE A 91 -1.40 -6.71 5.89
N LEU A 92 -2.21 -6.26 6.84
CA LEU A 92 -3.57 -5.78 6.60
C LEU A 92 -3.63 -4.29 6.87
N ALA A 93 -4.31 -3.56 6.00
CA ALA A 93 -4.61 -2.15 6.20
C ALA A 93 -6.08 -1.87 5.88
N ARG A 94 -6.69 -0.99 6.66
CA ARG A 94 -8.07 -0.53 6.44
C ARG A 94 -8.22 0.92 6.87
N SER A 95 -9.06 1.68 6.17
CA SER A 95 -9.35 3.05 6.54
C SER A 95 -9.89 3.14 7.98
N THR A 96 -9.52 4.22 8.65
CA THR A 96 -10.06 4.62 9.95
C THR A 96 -10.34 6.11 9.94
N SER A 97 -11.18 6.57 10.86
CA SER A 97 -11.49 7.98 11.02
C SER A 97 -11.27 8.38 12.47
N VAL A 98 -10.35 9.33 12.67
CA VAL A 98 -9.94 9.83 13.99
C VAL A 98 -9.81 11.35 13.92
N LEU A 99 -10.26 12.05 14.97
CA LEU A 99 -10.36 13.52 14.98
C LEU A 99 -9.00 14.22 14.82
N GLN A 100 -7.91 13.52 15.17
CA GLN A 100 -6.52 13.99 15.06
C GLN A 100 -6.05 14.14 13.61
N PHE A 101 -6.80 13.63 12.63
CA PHE A 101 -6.48 13.67 11.20
C PHE A 101 -7.64 14.26 10.38
N PRO A 102 -7.91 15.58 10.54
CA PRO A 102 -8.97 16.24 9.78
C PRO A 102 -8.70 16.19 8.27
N GLU A 103 -9.76 16.35 7.46
CA GLU A 103 -9.63 16.50 6.02
C GLU A 103 -8.91 17.82 5.68
N LYS A 104 -8.03 17.80 4.69
CA LYS A 104 -7.27 18.98 4.26
C LYS A 104 -7.90 19.59 3.02
N SER A 105 -8.03 20.91 3.00
CA SER A 105 -8.50 21.64 1.81
C SER A 105 -7.55 21.39 0.63
N GLY A 106 -8.11 21.12 -0.56
CA GLY A 106 -7.34 20.83 -1.78
C GLY A 106 -6.83 19.39 -1.92
N VAL A 107 -7.05 18.52 -0.92
CA VAL A 107 -6.69 17.10 -0.92
C VAL A 107 -7.95 16.25 -0.77
N ILE A 108 -8.08 15.18 -1.54
CA ILE A 108 -9.25 14.29 -1.50
C ILE A 108 -9.01 13.16 -0.50
N ARG A 109 -9.82 13.11 0.56
CA ARG A 109 -9.79 12.02 1.55
C ARG A 109 -10.37 10.73 1.01
N VAL A 110 -9.56 9.69 0.99
CA VAL A 110 -9.99 8.32 0.69
C VAL A 110 -10.60 7.69 1.94
N LYS A 111 -11.95 7.64 1.99
CA LYS A 111 -12.71 7.15 3.16
C LYS A 111 -12.89 5.64 3.18
N GLN A 112 -12.91 5.01 2.01
CA GLN A 112 -13.06 3.57 1.86
C GLN A 112 -11.75 3.04 1.31
N TYR A 113 -10.99 2.34 2.13
CA TYR A 113 -9.74 1.71 1.74
C TYR A 113 -9.58 0.40 2.49
N LYS A 114 -9.22 -0.66 1.78
CA LYS A 114 -8.82 -1.95 2.34
C LYS A 114 -7.69 -2.54 1.49
N GLN A 115 -6.69 -3.09 2.17
CA GLN A 115 -5.57 -3.76 1.53
C GLN A 115 -5.14 -4.96 2.36
N SER A 116 -4.82 -6.05 1.67
CA SER A 116 -4.15 -7.20 2.27
C SER A 116 -2.95 -7.57 1.43
N LEU A 117 -1.80 -7.79 2.06
CA LEU A 117 -0.58 -8.30 1.45
C LEU A 117 -0.17 -9.56 2.18
N ALA A 118 0.06 -10.64 1.45
CA ALA A 118 0.64 -11.88 1.93
C ALA A 118 1.99 -12.11 1.25
N ILE A 119 3.00 -12.42 2.04
CA ILE A 119 4.38 -12.63 1.60
C ILE A 119 4.83 -14.01 2.10
N GLN A 120 5.32 -14.83 1.19
CA GLN A 120 5.88 -16.15 1.45
C GLN A 120 7.25 -16.26 0.78
N SER A 121 8.08 -17.19 1.22
CA SER A 121 9.29 -17.55 0.47
C SER A 121 8.92 -18.10 -0.91
N ASP A 122 9.71 -17.75 -1.92
CA ASP A 122 9.65 -18.39 -3.24
C ASP A 122 10.35 -19.77 -3.29
N GLY A 123 10.86 -20.25 -2.15
CA GLY A 123 11.70 -21.46 -2.04
C GLY A 123 13.16 -21.24 -2.43
N LYS A 124 13.55 -20.01 -2.76
CA LYS A 124 14.91 -19.58 -3.11
C LYS A 124 15.32 -18.41 -2.21
N LYS A 125 15.80 -17.31 -2.79
CA LYS A 125 16.24 -16.09 -2.10
C LYS A 125 15.20 -14.96 -2.17
N GLY A 126 14.03 -15.24 -2.73
CA GLY A 126 13.00 -14.24 -3.03
C GLY A 126 11.73 -14.42 -2.22
N SER A 127 10.74 -13.63 -2.62
CA SER A 127 9.40 -13.59 -2.01
C SER A 127 8.34 -13.80 -3.06
N LYS A 128 7.42 -14.73 -2.81
CA LYS A 128 6.13 -14.81 -3.51
C LYS A 128 5.14 -13.90 -2.80
N VAL A 129 4.50 -13.02 -3.56
CA VAL A 129 3.56 -12.02 -3.04
C VAL A 129 2.16 -12.21 -3.61
N PHE A 130 1.17 -11.94 -2.75
CA PHE A 130 -0.21 -11.77 -3.13
C PHE A 130 -0.77 -10.52 -2.45
N MET A 131 -1.33 -9.60 -3.23
CA MET A 131 -1.97 -8.40 -2.72
C MET A 131 -3.40 -8.26 -3.24
N CYS A 132 -4.32 -7.94 -2.35
CA CYS A 132 -5.64 -7.39 -2.70
C CYS A 132 -5.68 -5.93 -2.31
N TYR A 133 -6.18 -5.07 -3.20
CA TYR A 133 -6.30 -3.65 -2.98
C TYR A 133 -7.66 -3.16 -3.46
N PHE A 134 -8.31 -2.36 -2.62
CA PHE A 134 -9.51 -1.61 -2.99
C PHE A 134 -9.48 -0.27 -2.29
N ASP A 135 -9.84 0.76 -3.04
CA ASP A 135 -10.16 2.06 -2.49
C ASP A 135 -11.29 2.74 -3.28
N ASN A 136 -11.92 3.74 -2.65
CA ASN A 136 -12.78 4.69 -3.33
C ASN A 136 -12.05 6.03 -3.41
N PRO A 137 -11.52 6.41 -4.58
CA PRO A 137 -10.64 7.56 -4.73
C PRO A 137 -11.35 8.92 -4.63
N GLY A 138 -12.64 8.95 -4.29
CA GLY A 138 -13.41 10.17 -4.05
C GLY A 138 -13.72 10.98 -5.30
N GLY A 139 -13.78 10.33 -6.46
CA GLY A 139 -14.06 10.96 -7.75
C GLY A 139 -13.85 9.97 -8.90
N GLN A 140 -14.19 10.39 -10.12
CA GLN A 140 -13.91 9.58 -11.30
C GLN A 140 -12.42 9.61 -11.63
N ILE A 141 -11.83 8.43 -11.83
CA ILE A 141 -10.45 8.31 -12.31
C ILE A 141 -10.48 8.22 -13.83
N PRO A 142 -9.79 9.14 -14.55
CA PRO A 142 -9.74 9.09 -16.00
C PRO A 142 -9.12 7.78 -16.51
N SER A 143 -9.66 7.20 -17.58
CA SER A 143 -9.16 5.94 -18.15
C SER A 143 -7.69 6.04 -18.59
N TRP A 144 -7.22 7.22 -19.00
CA TRP A 144 -5.80 7.43 -19.32
C TRP A 144 -4.89 7.21 -18.10
N LEU A 145 -5.35 7.56 -16.89
CA LEU A 145 -4.59 7.39 -15.65
C LEU A 145 -4.54 5.91 -15.26
N ILE A 146 -5.68 5.19 -15.40
CA ILE A 146 -5.74 3.74 -15.19
C ILE A 146 -4.75 3.04 -16.14
N ASN A 147 -4.76 3.42 -17.42
CA ASN A 147 -3.86 2.86 -18.42
C ASN A 147 -2.38 3.16 -18.12
N TRP A 148 -2.07 4.38 -17.69
CA TRP A 148 -0.71 4.76 -17.28
C TRP A 148 -0.25 3.96 -16.04
N ALA A 149 -1.13 3.81 -15.04
CA ALA A 149 -0.83 3.04 -13.84
C ALA A 149 -0.54 1.57 -14.18
N ALA A 150 -1.34 0.96 -15.06
CA ALA A 150 -1.14 -0.43 -15.49
C ALA A 150 0.13 -0.62 -16.33
N LYS A 151 0.44 0.31 -17.25
CA LYS A 151 1.57 0.17 -18.19
C LYS A 151 2.91 0.62 -17.63
N SER A 152 2.93 1.56 -16.70
CA SER A 152 4.15 2.23 -16.27
C SER A 152 4.23 2.41 -14.76
N GLY A 153 3.16 2.90 -14.11
CA GLY A 153 3.16 3.17 -12.67
C GLY A 153 3.48 1.93 -11.83
N VAL A 154 2.71 0.85 -11.97
CA VAL A 154 2.89 -0.39 -11.20
C VAL A 154 4.23 -1.08 -11.52
N PRO A 155 4.65 -1.27 -12.78
CA PRO A 155 5.97 -1.84 -13.08
C PRO A 155 7.13 -1.03 -12.49
N ASN A 156 7.10 0.31 -12.59
CA ASN A 156 8.14 1.17 -12.02
C ASN A 156 8.15 1.07 -10.49
N PHE A 157 6.98 1.13 -9.86
CA PHE A 157 6.86 0.96 -8.41
C PHE A 157 7.45 -0.38 -7.92
N LEU A 158 7.16 -1.49 -8.61
CA LEU A 158 7.72 -2.80 -8.25
C LEU A 158 9.25 -2.84 -8.42
N LYS A 159 9.78 -2.19 -9.47
CA LYS A 159 11.22 -2.05 -9.69
C LYS A 159 11.88 -1.22 -8.58
N ASP A 160 11.27 -0.10 -8.21
CA ASP A 160 11.77 0.77 -7.15
C ASP A 160 11.68 0.09 -5.78
N MET A 161 10.62 -0.67 -5.51
CA MET A 161 10.49 -1.50 -4.32
C MET A 161 11.58 -2.58 -4.25
N SER A 162 11.86 -3.27 -5.36
CA SER A 162 12.94 -4.25 -5.43
C SER A 162 14.30 -3.60 -5.14
N LYS A 163 14.57 -2.45 -5.77
CA LYS A 163 15.78 -1.66 -5.53
C LYS A 163 15.87 -1.16 -4.09
N ALA A 164 14.76 -0.73 -3.50
CA ALA A 164 14.69 -0.31 -2.11
C ALA A 164 15.04 -1.47 -1.16
N CYS A 165 14.54 -2.69 -1.44
CA CYS A 165 14.90 -3.86 -0.66
C CYS A 165 16.41 -4.16 -0.72
N GLN A 166 17.01 -4.07 -1.90
CA GLN A 166 18.46 -4.29 -2.06
C GLN A 166 19.32 -3.24 -1.33
N ASN A 167 18.81 -2.02 -1.17
CA ASN A 167 19.51 -0.91 -0.51
C ASN A 167 19.11 -0.73 0.96
N TYR A 168 18.23 -1.57 1.49
CA TYR A 168 17.72 -1.41 2.84
C TYR A 168 18.81 -1.77 3.86
N ARG A 169 19.24 -0.78 4.63
CA ARG A 169 20.14 -0.97 5.77
C ARG A 169 19.30 -0.87 7.03
N LYS A 170 19.02 -2.02 7.64
CA LYS A 170 18.31 -2.08 8.92
C LYS A 170 19.13 -1.26 9.92
N LYS A 171 18.54 -0.20 10.49
CA LYS A 171 19.17 0.52 11.60
C LYS A 171 19.23 -0.47 12.77
N THR A 172 20.44 -0.91 13.11
CA THR A 172 20.76 -1.62 14.35
C THR A 172 20.48 -0.74 15.56
#